data_AF-A0A7S6S1K0-F1
#
_entry.id   AF-A0A7S6S1K0-F1
#
_cell.length_a   1.000
_cell.length_b   1.000
_cell.length_c   1.000
_cell.angle_alpha   90.00
_cell.angle_beta   90.00
_cell.angle_gamma   90.00
#
_symmetry.space_group_name_H-M   'P 1'
#
loop_
_entity.id
_entity.type
_entity.pdbx_description
1 polymer ?
#
loop_
_entity_poly.entity_id
_entity_poly.type
_entity_poly.pdbx_seq_one_letter_code
_entity_poly.pdbx_strand_id
1 'polypeptide(L)'
;MPANRYQSACLADLAAQLRHSPVRLRLRQLLGVEFLLSVVESSRAYPEDFVVHGITGYRPRLAAGLEPRLIEADALRADLVQLAEDLSEAADLSADDWPEAVWTVADLAERFDVSTKTIFRWRRRGLVGWKFRGADRRQRLAFPDRCVRQFVARNAGLVHRGSSFSQLSESERDTIVARARELVTQGQRTVNAVARVISAETGRAVETIRLLLKNFDTAQPTVGLFNRPAGCESADDVSLSVWEAHLDGTSVASLAERFDLSAARVRDILLRMRARELKARKIEFFHVPEFDAVDVRASVLEAPAALEPYQASGPSARRAPADLPPYLQQLFQLRLLSPEGELALFRKLNCLRYMADRARAAIDEESPTVESLDAVESLLAQADEVKNQIVQANLRLVVSIAKRHSSPLTDFFETVSDGNISLMRAVDKFDFTRGFKFSTYGSWAIIRNFARTIPEQRYRRERYQTGREELLESTASLPLDEAENESVPAIRSLLERMMGTLDDREREILRHRFGLEGGGQPQTLEQIGRRFGVSKERVRQLEARAMQRLRTDYSDEARRLMNA
;
A
#
# COMPACT_ATOMS: atom_id res chain seq x y z
N MET A 1 -29.20 -35.98 -32.12
CA MET A 1 -29.85 -34.66 -32.11
C MET A 1 -29.14 -33.78 -33.13
N PRO A 2 -29.74 -33.45 -34.29
CA PRO A 2 -29.07 -32.54 -35.22
C PRO A 2 -28.96 -31.18 -34.54
N ALA A 3 -27.75 -30.62 -34.50
CA ALA A 3 -27.49 -29.29 -33.96
C ALA A 3 -28.45 -28.28 -34.60
N ASN A 4 -29.11 -27.45 -33.78
CA ASN A 4 -29.99 -26.37 -34.26
C ASN A 4 -29.24 -25.52 -35.29
N ARG A 5 -29.52 -25.72 -36.58
CA ARG A 5 -28.88 -24.97 -37.68
C ARG A 5 -29.39 -23.53 -37.77
N TYR A 6 -30.54 -23.26 -37.16
CA TYR A 6 -31.21 -21.98 -37.10
C TYR A 6 -31.31 -21.51 -35.65
N GLN A 7 -31.17 -20.20 -35.43
CA GLN A 7 -31.30 -19.56 -34.12
C GLN A 7 -32.77 -19.28 -33.79
N SER A 8 -33.58 -18.95 -34.80
CA SER A 8 -35.03 -18.79 -34.68
C SER A 8 -35.77 -20.08 -35.03
N ALA A 9 -36.67 -20.51 -34.13
CA ALA A 9 -37.55 -21.65 -34.35
C ALA A 9 -38.49 -21.43 -35.55
N CYS A 10 -39.00 -20.21 -35.73
CA CYS A 10 -39.88 -19.88 -36.85
C CYS A 10 -39.18 -20.06 -38.22
N LEU A 11 -37.91 -19.66 -38.32
CA LEU A 11 -37.16 -19.83 -39.57
C LEU A 11 -36.78 -21.29 -39.83
N ALA A 12 -36.56 -22.08 -38.77
CA ALA A 12 -36.37 -23.52 -38.91
C ALA A 12 -37.61 -24.21 -39.51
N ASP A 13 -38.80 -23.87 -39.01
CA ASP A 13 -40.07 -24.42 -39.51
C ASP A 13 -40.36 -23.97 -40.93
N LEU A 14 -40.12 -22.68 -41.24
CA LEU A 14 -40.24 -22.15 -42.59
C LEU A 14 -39.27 -22.87 -43.54
N ALA A 15 -38.00 -23.04 -43.15
CA ALA A 15 -36.99 -23.74 -43.96
C ALA A 15 -37.43 -25.17 -44.33
N ALA A 16 -38.01 -25.91 -43.37
CA ALA A 16 -38.54 -27.25 -43.61
C ALA A 16 -39.64 -27.25 -44.67
N GLN A 17 -40.59 -26.31 -44.59
CA GLN A 17 -41.68 -26.17 -45.56
C GLN A 17 -41.17 -25.79 -46.96
N LEU A 18 -40.24 -24.84 -47.04
CA LEU A 18 -39.74 -24.30 -48.31
C LEU A 18 -38.88 -25.29 -49.08
N ARG A 19 -38.18 -26.23 -48.41
CA ARG A 19 -37.41 -27.30 -49.06
C ARG A 19 -38.26 -28.18 -49.98
N HIS A 20 -39.55 -28.35 -49.67
CA HIS A 20 -40.49 -29.15 -50.47
C HIS A 20 -41.20 -28.35 -51.56
N SER A 21 -40.94 -27.04 -51.69
CA SER A 21 -41.54 -26.22 -52.73
C SER A 21 -41.05 -26.62 -54.13
N PRO A 22 -41.81 -26.34 -55.21
CA PRO A 22 -41.33 -26.53 -56.59
C PRO A 22 -40.08 -25.69 -56.88
N VAL A 23 -39.17 -26.19 -57.74
CA VAL A 23 -37.87 -25.54 -58.06
C VAL A 23 -38.02 -24.08 -58.50
N ARG A 24 -39.03 -23.78 -59.35
CA ARG A 24 -39.31 -22.41 -59.82
C ARG A 24 -39.66 -21.45 -58.67
N LEU A 25 -40.35 -21.94 -57.64
CA LEU A 25 -40.74 -21.12 -56.49
C LEU A 25 -39.54 -20.90 -55.55
N ARG A 26 -38.65 -21.88 -55.43
CA ARG A 26 -37.42 -21.77 -54.64
C ARG A 26 -36.46 -20.68 -55.15
N LEU A 27 -36.35 -20.53 -56.47
CA LEU A 27 -35.57 -19.42 -57.06
C LEU A 27 -36.13 -18.05 -56.66
N ARG A 28 -37.45 -17.89 -56.69
CA ARG A 28 -38.11 -16.65 -56.21
C ARG A 28 -37.88 -16.41 -54.72
N GLN A 29 -37.94 -17.47 -53.91
CA GLN A 29 -37.69 -17.41 -52.46
C GLN A 29 -36.23 -17.04 -52.15
N LEU A 30 -35.26 -17.58 -52.90
CA LEU A 30 -33.84 -17.20 -52.80
C LEU A 30 -33.61 -15.72 -53.06
N LEU A 31 -34.27 -15.16 -54.08
CA LEU A 31 -34.23 -13.72 -54.36
C LEU A 31 -34.89 -12.90 -53.24
N GLY A 32 -35.96 -13.41 -52.63
CA GLY A 32 -36.61 -12.81 -51.45
C GLY A 32 -35.70 -12.78 -50.22
N VAL A 33 -34.95 -13.86 -49.97
CA VAL A 33 -33.93 -13.92 -48.91
C VAL A 33 -32.84 -12.88 -49.13
N GLU A 34 -32.36 -12.73 -50.36
CA GLU A 34 -31.36 -11.72 -50.71
C GLU A 34 -31.90 -10.29 -50.52
N PHE A 35 -33.15 -10.05 -50.92
CA PHE A 35 -33.83 -8.77 -50.67
C PHE A 35 -33.93 -8.47 -49.17
N LEU A 36 -34.31 -9.44 -48.33
CA LEU A 36 -34.38 -9.22 -46.89
C LEU A 36 -33.00 -8.92 -46.28
N LEU A 37 -31.96 -9.65 -46.67
CA LEU A 37 -30.58 -9.34 -46.28
C LEU A 37 -30.14 -7.95 -46.75
N SER A 38 -30.82 -7.41 -47.77
CA SER A 38 -30.60 -6.07 -48.28
C SER A 38 -31.23 -4.94 -47.44
N VAL A 39 -32.33 -5.24 -46.76
CA VAL A 39 -33.14 -4.28 -46.03
C VAL A 39 -32.91 -4.35 -44.52
N VAL A 40 -32.54 -5.52 -43.99
CA VAL A 40 -32.28 -5.70 -42.55
C VAL A 40 -31.09 -4.82 -42.14
N GLU A 41 -31.31 -3.93 -41.17
CA GLU A 41 -30.34 -3.09 -40.50
C GLU A 41 -29.86 -3.70 -39.17
N SER A 42 -28.57 -3.55 -38.86
CA SER A 42 -27.96 -4.05 -37.62
C SER A 42 -28.39 -3.13 -36.46
N SER A 43 -29.06 -3.68 -35.43
CA SER A 43 -29.67 -3.01 -34.23
C SER A 43 -31.20 -2.99 -34.15
N ARG A 44 -31.93 -3.50 -35.15
CA ARG A 44 -33.40 -3.57 -35.13
C ARG A 44 -33.91 -5.00 -34.95
N ALA A 45 -35.07 -5.14 -34.33
CA ALA A 45 -35.80 -6.40 -34.30
C ALA A 45 -36.92 -6.37 -35.36
N TYR A 46 -37.12 -7.49 -36.06
CA TYR A 46 -38.09 -7.59 -37.17
C TYR A 46 -39.19 -8.60 -36.81
N PRO A 47 -40.48 -8.27 -37.07
CA PRO A 47 -41.57 -9.22 -36.90
C PRO A 47 -41.44 -10.45 -37.80
N GLU A 48 -41.78 -11.62 -37.30
CA GLU A 48 -41.79 -12.88 -38.07
C GLU A 48 -42.60 -12.77 -39.37
N ASP A 49 -43.77 -12.15 -39.34
CA ASP A 49 -44.63 -11.99 -40.51
C ASP A 49 -43.99 -11.19 -41.64
N PHE A 50 -43.16 -10.19 -41.29
CA PHE A 50 -42.41 -9.40 -42.27
C PHE A 50 -41.39 -10.28 -43.01
N VAL A 51 -40.71 -11.16 -42.28
CA VAL A 51 -39.72 -12.09 -42.83
C VAL A 51 -40.40 -13.15 -43.71
N VAL A 52 -41.49 -13.77 -43.22
CA VAL A 52 -42.27 -14.76 -43.99
C VAL A 52 -42.83 -14.14 -45.28
N HIS A 53 -43.37 -12.93 -45.19
CA HIS A 53 -43.88 -12.21 -46.36
C HIS A 53 -42.78 -11.84 -47.35
N GLY A 54 -41.60 -11.41 -46.87
CA GLY A 54 -40.47 -11.09 -47.74
C GLY A 54 -39.93 -12.29 -48.53
N ILE A 55 -40.02 -13.50 -47.97
CA ILE A 55 -39.53 -14.73 -48.62
C ILE A 55 -40.60 -15.36 -49.51
N THR A 56 -41.84 -15.46 -49.03
CA THR A 56 -42.90 -16.24 -49.68
C THR A 56 -43.92 -15.39 -50.44
N GLY A 57 -43.99 -14.09 -50.15
CA GLY A 57 -45.06 -13.20 -50.61
C GLY A 57 -46.40 -13.38 -49.87
N TYR A 58 -46.53 -14.39 -49.00
CA TYR A 58 -47.74 -14.66 -48.22
C TYR A 58 -47.66 -13.99 -46.85
N ARG A 59 -48.74 -13.36 -46.41
CA ARG A 59 -48.87 -12.83 -45.03
C ARG A 59 -49.66 -13.83 -44.19
N PRO A 60 -49.06 -14.44 -43.15
CA PRO A 60 -49.79 -15.28 -42.21
C PRO A 60 -50.92 -14.46 -41.55
N ARG A 61 -52.11 -15.05 -41.38
CA ARG A 61 -53.15 -14.45 -40.54
C ARG A 61 -52.82 -14.80 -39.09
N LEU A 62 -52.30 -13.83 -38.33
CA LEU A 62 -52.20 -13.95 -36.88
C LEU A 62 -53.61 -14.16 -36.29
N ALA A 63 -53.75 -15.15 -35.40
CA ALA A 63 -54.99 -15.29 -34.62
C ALA A 63 -55.19 -14.04 -33.75
N ALA A 64 -56.42 -13.54 -33.67
CA ALA A 64 -56.72 -12.31 -32.95
C ALA A 64 -56.24 -12.38 -31.49
N GLY A 65 -55.29 -11.51 -31.11
CA GLY A 65 -54.79 -11.36 -29.74
C GLY A 65 -53.36 -11.85 -29.45
N LEU A 66 -52.61 -12.35 -30.44
CA LEU A 66 -51.19 -12.72 -30.28
C LEU A 66 -50.25 -11.63 -30.81
N GLU A 67 -49.34 -11.15 -29.96
CA GLU A 67 -48.26 -10.23 -30.35
C GLU A 67 -47.29 -10.92 -31.33
N PRO A 68 -46.85 -10.24 -32.40
CA PRO A 68 -45.90 -10.79 -33.35
C PRO A 68 -44.55 -11.03 -32.69
N ARG A 69 -44.02 -12.25 -32.83
CA ARG A 69 -42.68 -12.58 -32.35
C ARG A 69 -41.63 -11.76 -33.13
N LEU A 70 -40.71 -11.18 -32.39
CA LEU A 70 -39.62 -10.35 -32.91
C LEU A 70 -38.33 -11.17 -33.00
N ILE A 71 -37.63 -11.04 -34.13
CA ILE A 71 -36.31 -11.64 -34.34
C ILE A 71 -35.26 -10.54 -34.40
N GLU A 72 -34.22 -10.66 -33.57
CA GLU A 72 -33.05 -9.77 -33.58
C GLU A 72 -32.31 -9.81 -34.93
N ALA A 73 -31.88 -8.65 -35.44
CA ALA A 73 -31.24 -8.54 -36.75
C ALA A 73 -30.04 -9.47 -36.95
N ASP A 74 -29.18 -9.64 -35.95
CA ASP A 74 -27.98 -10.46 -36.08
C ASP A 74 -28.30 -11.96 -36.19
N ALA A 75 -29.28 -12.42 -35.40
CA ALA A 75 -29.81 -13.78 -35.49
C ALA A 75 -30.53 -14.01 -36.83
N LEU A 76 -31.36 -13.06 -37.25
CA LEU A 76 -32.09 -13.09 -38.53
C LEU A 76 -31.14 -13.16 -39.72
N ARG A 77 -30.06 -12.36 -39.75
CA ARG A 77 -29.07 -12.39 -40.83
C ARG A 77 -28.38 -13.75 -40.93
N ALA A 78 -27.98 -14.33 -39.80
CA ALA A 78 -27.33 -15.65 -39.78
C ALA A 78 -28.27 -16.73 -40.30
N ASP A 79 -29.53 -16.71 -39.88
CA ASP A 79 -30.54 -17.67 -40.30
C ASP A 79 -30.94 -17.50 -41.78
N LEU A 80 -31.00 -16.27 -42.30
CA LEU A 80 -31.27 -16.01 -43.71
C LEU A 80 -30.14 -16.52 -44.63
N VAL A 81 -28.87 -16.36 -44.22
CA VAL A 81 -27.72 -16.93 -44.95
C VAL A 81 -27.82 -18.46 -44.97
N GLN A 82 -28.15 -19.08 -43.83
CA GLN A 82 -28.34 -20.53 -43.75
C GLN A 82 -29.53 -21.01 -44.59
N LEU A 83 -30.62 -20.26 -44.62
CA LEU A 83 -31.80 -20.55 -45.44
C LEU A 83 -31.47 -20.51 -46.94
N ALA A 84 -30.68 -19.53 -47.39
CA ALA A 84 -30.25 -19.46 -48.78
C ALA A 84 -29.43 -20.69 -49.20
N GLU A 85 -28.57 -21.19 -48.32
CA GLU A 85 -27.78 -22.40 -48.57
C GLU A 85 -28.64 -23.66 -48.65
N ASP A 86 -29.60 -23.80 -47.75
CA ASP A 86 -30.51 -24.94 -47.72
C ASP A 86 -31.46 -24.96 -48.93
N LEU A 87 -31.95 -23.79 -49.36
CA LEU A 87 -32.82 -23.68 -50.54
C LEU A 87 -32.06 -23.88 -51.86
N SER A 88 -30.81 -23.39 -51.95
CA SER A 88 -29.96 -23.61 -53.13
C SER A 88 -29.49 -25.06 -53.25
N GLU A 89 -29.17 -25.72 -52.13
CA GLU A 89 -28.89 -27.17 -52.08
C GLU A 89 -30.03 -27.98 -52.67
N ALA A 90 -31.26 -27.69 -52.23
CA ALA A 90 -32.45 -28.39 -52.72
C ALA A 90 -32.74 -28.06 -54.20
N ALA A 91 -32.49 -26.82 -54.64
CA ALA A 91 -32.76 -26.34 -56.00
C ALA A 91 -31.84 -26.95 -57.06
N ASP A 92 -30.69 -27.50 -56.64
CA ASP A 92 -29.76 -28.25 -57.48
C ASP A 92 -29.29 -27.46 -58.70
N LEU A 93 -28.92 -26.20 -58.47
CA LEU A 93 -28.53 -25.21 -59.48
C LEU A 93 -27.22 -25.60 -60.16
N SER A 94 -27.15 -25.50 -61.49
CA SER A 94 -25.91 -25.66 -62.26
C SER A 94 -25.14 -24.35 -62.30
N ALA A 95 -23.83 -24.40 -62.07
CA ALA A 95 -22.98 -23.21 -62.17
C ALA A 95 -22.87 -22.70 -63.62
N ASP A 96 -22.91 -23.62 -64.60
CA ASP A 96 -22.73 -23.30 -66.02
C ASP A 96 -23.98 -22.64 -66.65
N ASP A 97 -25.16 -22.93 -66.10
CA ASP A 97 -26.45 -22.38 -66.57
C ASP A 97 -26.83 -21.07 -65.86
N TRP A 98 -25.97 -20.55 -64.97
CA TRP A 98 -26.25 -19.32 -64.23
C TRP A 98 -25.84 -18.07 -65.05
N PRO A 99 -26.70 -17.05 -65.17
CA PRO A 99 -26.46 -15.91 -66.06
C PRO A 99 -25.37 -14.94 -65.59
N GLU A 100 -24.90 -15.06 -64.33
CA GLU A 100 -23.87 -14.20 -63.75
C GLU A 100 -22.62 -15.00 -63.40
N ALA A 101 -21.47 -14.32 -63.30
CA ALA A 101 -20.26 -14.95 -62.78
C ALA A 101 -20.47 -15.47 -61.34
N VAL A 102 -20.05 -16.71 -61.10
CA VAL A 102 -20.13 -17.35 -59.80
C VAL A 102 -18.70 -17.60 -59.30
N TRP A 103 -18.39 -17.10 -58.11
CA TRP A 103 -17.05 -17.15 -57.54
C TRP A 103 -16.91 -18.25 -56.49
N THR A 104 -15.85 -19.05 -56.53
CA THR A 104 -15.57 -19.97 -55.43
C THR A 104 -14.95 -19.23 -54.24
N VAL A 105 -14.86 -19.91 -53.10
CA VAL A 105 -14.18 -19.36 -51.91
C VAL A 105 -12.71 -19.03 -52.21
N ALA A 106 -12.05 -19.81 -53.06
CA ALA A 106 -10.65 -19.58 -53.43
C ALA A 106 -10.52 -18.35 -54.33
N ASP A 107 -11.38 -18.23 -55.34
CA ASP A 107 -11.35 -17.09 -56.27
C ASP A 107 -11.64 -15.77 -55.55
N LEU A 108 -12.56 -15.77 -54.58
CA LEU A 108 -12.80 -14.58 -53.75
C LEU A 108 -11.65 -14.24 -52.81
N ALA A 109 -11.00 -15.25 -52.23
CA ALA A 109 -9.84 -15.06 -51.38
C ALA A 109 -8.69 -14.40 -52.15
N GLU A 110 -8.45 -14.86 -53.38
CA GLU A 110 -7.46 -14.28 -54.30
C GLU A 110 -7.86 -12.86 -54.75
N ARG A 111 -9.11 -12.68 -55.19
CA ARG A 111 -9.61 -11.38 -55.69
C ARG A 111 -9.52 -10.25 -54.66
N PHE A 112 -9.68 -10.55 -53.37
CA PHE A 112 -9.64 -9.55 -52.30
C PHE A 112 -8.33 -9.55 -51.50
N ASP A 113 -7.35 -10.38 -51.88
CA ASP A 113 -6.10 -10.58 -51.13
C ASP A 113 -6.34 -10.89 -49.64
N VAL A 114 -7.23 -11.85 -49.38
CA VAL A 114 -7.61 -12.27 -48.02
C VAL A 114 -7.54 -13.77 -47.86
N SER A 115 -7.36 -14.25 -46.62
CA SER A 115 -7.43 -15.69 -46.34
C SER A 115 -8.83 -16.26 -46.60
N THR A 116 -8.90 -17.54 -46.99
CA THR A 116 -10.19 -18.26 -47.11
C THR A 116 -11.01 -18.25 -45.81
N LYS A 117 -10.34 -18.24 -44.64
CA LYS A 117 -10.98 -18.09 -43.32
C LYS A 117 -11.69 -16.73 -43.17
N THR A 118 -11.17 -15.67 -43.78
CA THR A 118 -11.78 -14.34 -43.79
C THR A 118 -13.09 -14.35 -44.58
N ILE A 119 -13.13 -15.04 -45.73
CA ILE A 119 -14.36 -15.22 -46.51
C ILE A 119 -15.43 -15.97 -45.70
N PHE A 120 -15.06 -17.03 -44.97
CA PHE A 120 -15.99 -17.72 -44.06
C PHE A 120 -16.51 -16.82 -42.92
N ARG A 121 -15.68 -15.90 -42.41
CA ARG A 121 -16.13 -14.91 -41.41
C ARG A 121 -17.11 -13.91 -42.00
N TRP A 122 -16.95 -13.53 -43.26
CA TRP A 122 -17.86 -12.60 -43.96
C TRP A 122 -19.26 -13.21 -44.17
N ARG A 123 -19.36 -14.55 -44.30
CA ARG A 123 -20.66 -15.24 -44.38
C ARG A 123 -21.55 -14.96 -43.18
N ARG A 124 -21.00 -14.99 -41.96
CA ARG A 124 -21.74 -14.66 -40.72
C ARG A 124 -22.18 -13.19 -40.66
N ARG A 125 -21.61 -12.33 -41.51
CA ARG A 125 -21.94 -10.90 -41.59
C ARG A 125 -22.80 -10.56 -42.81
N GLY A 126 -23.38 -11.57 -43.48
CA GLY A 126 -24.33 -11.38 -44.57
C GLY A 126 -23.77 -11.56 -45.97
N LEU A 127 -22.56 -12.12 -46.15
CA LEU A 127 -22.13 -12.61 -47.46
C LEU A 127 -22.85 -13.93 -47.78
N VAL A 128 -23.83 -13.88 -48.68
CA VAL A 128 -24.65 -15.02 -49.06
C VAL A 128 -23.92 -15.90 -50.07
N GLY A 129 -23.66 -17.15 -49.69
CA GLY A 129 -23.18 -18.18 -50.62
C GLY A 129 -24.32 -19.13 -50.98
N TRP A 130 -24.33 -19.62 -52.21
CA TRP A 130 -25.27 -20.62 -52.69
C TRP A 130 -24.54 -21.92 -53.00
N LYS A 131 -25.24 -23.05 -52.95
CA LYS A 131 -24.71 -24.32 -53.40
C LYS A 131 -25.01 -24.51 -54.89
N PHE A 132 -23.95 -24.63 -55.68
CA PHE A 132 -24.01 -24.95 -57.10
C PHE A 132 -23.43 -26.33 -57.37
N ARG A 133 -24.04 -27.08 -58.29
CA ARG A 133 -23.57 -28.35 -58.80
C ARG A 133 -22.44 -28.09 -59.79
N GLY A 134 -21.25 -28.59 -59.49
CA GLY A 134 -20.13 -28.60 -60.45
C GLY A 134 -20.20 -29.78 -61.41
N ALA A 135 -19.30 -29.81 -62.40
CA ALA A 135 -19.18 -30.89 -63.40
C ALA A 135 -19.07 -32.30 -62.79
N ASP A 136 -18.47 -32.41 -61.60
CA ASP A 136 -18.33 -33.67 -60.83
C ASP A 136 -19.63 -34.15 -60.16
N ARG A 137 -20.78 -33.54 -60.46
CA ARG A 137 -22.09 -33.72 -59.77
C ARG A 137 -22.06 -33.43 -58.26
N ARG A 138 -20.97 -32.88 -57.73
CA ARG A 138 -20.87 -32.46 -56.32
C ARG A 138 -21.31 -31.01 -56.19
N GLN A 139 -22.13 -30.73 -55.18
CA GLN A 139 -22.52 -29.37 -54.84
C GLN A 139 -21.42 -28.68 -54.01
N ARG A 140 -21.01 -27.48 -54.44
CA ARG A 140 -19.99 -26.66 -53.77
C ARG A 140 -20.56 -25.28 -53.48
N LEU A 141 -20.10 -24.67 -52.39
CA LEU A 141 -20.45 -23.31 -52.02
C LEU A 141 -19.76 -22.34 -52.97
N ALA A 142 -20.55 -21.46 -53.60
CA ALA A 142 -20.06 -20.42 -54.47
C ALA A 142 -20.95 -19.17 -54.36
N PHE A 143 -20.43 -18.03 -54.81
CA PHE A 143 -21.02 -16.71 -54.55
C PHE A 143 -21.33 -16.03 -55.88
N PRO A 144 -22.62 -15.79 -56.20
CA PRO A 144 -22.98 -14.98 -57.36
C PRO A 144 -22.38 -13.57 -57.26
N ASP A 145 -21.90 -13.03 -58.38
CA ASP A 145 -21.22 -11.73 -58.40
C ASP A 145 -22.10 -10.59 -57.87
N ARG A 146 -23.42 -10.62 -58.10
CA ARG A 146 -24.38 -9.71 -57.47
C ARG A 146 -24.29 -9.69 -55.94
N CYS A 147 -24.26 -10.85 -55.30
CA CYS A 147 -24.17 -10.98 -53.84
C CYS A 147 -22.84 -10.41 -53.32
N VAL A 148 -21.75 -10.67 -54.05
CA VAL A 148 -20.41 -10.16 -53.71
C VAL A 148 -20.35 -8.64 -53.82
N ARG A 149 -20.83 -8.05 -54.93
CA ARG A 149 -20.88 -6.59 -55.12
C ARG A 149 -21.72 -5.90 -54.03
N GLN A 150 -22.89 -6.47 -53.71
CA GLN A 150 -23.76 -5.90 -52.69
C GLN A 150 -23.13 -5.95 -51.29
N PHE A 151 -22.43 -7.05 -50.96
CA PHE A 151 -21.71 -7.18 -49.71
C PHE A 151 -20.55 -6.17 -49.60
N VAL A 152 -19.76 -6.02 -50.68
CA VAL A 152 -18.63 -5.06 -50.73
C VAL A 152 -19.13 -3.62 -50.62
N ALA A 153 -20.21 -3.26 -51.32
CA ALA A 153 -20.79 -1.92 -51.26
C ALA A 153 -21.22 -1.53 -49.82
N ARG A 154 -21.75 -2.47 -49.04
CA ARG A 154 -22.13 -2.24 -47.64
C ARG A 154 -20.97 -2.30 -46.66
N ASN A 155 -19.94 -3.08 -46.96
CA ASN A 155 -18.84 -3.40 -46.04
C ASN A 155 -17.48 -2.91 -46.56
N ALA A 156 -17.45 -1.81 -47.31
CA ALA A 156 -16.24 -1.32 -47.98
C ALA A 156 -15.05 -1.15 -47.00
N GLY A 157 -15.28 -0.56 -45.82
CA GLY A 157 -14.24 -0.40 -44.81
C GLY A 157 -13.79 -1.69 -44.13
N LEU A 158 -14.55 -2.78 -44.21
CA LEU A 158 -14.17 -4.09 -43.69
C LEU A 158 -13.39 -4.90 -44.73
N VAL A 159 -13.79 -4.83 -46.00
CA VAL A 159 -13.05 -5.44 -47.11
C VAL A 159 -11.69 -4.78 -47.27
N HIS A 160 -11.63 -3.44 -47.22
CA HIS A 160 -10.37 -2.70 -47.33
C HIS A 160 -9.39 -3.02 -46.18
N ARG A 161 -9.88 -3.15 -44.94
CA ARG A 161 -9.05 -3.59 -43.80
C ARG A 161 -8.55 -5.03 -43.96
N GLY A 162 -9.40 -5.90 -44.51
CA GLY A 162 -9.04 -7.29 -44.78
C GLY A 162 -7.93 -7.40 -45.82
N SER A 163 -8.01 -6.62 -46.90
CA SER A 163 -7.04 -6.62 -48.01
C SER A 163 -5.74 -5.88 -47.66
N SER A 164 -5.73 -5.00 -46.66
CA SER A 164 -4.51 -4.34 -46.16
C SER A 164 -3.63 -5.23 -45.28
N PHE A 165 -4.02 -6.49 -45.07
CA PHE A 165 -3.29 -7.43 -44.23
C PHE A 165 -2.12 -8.05 -45.00
N SER A 166 -0.92 -7.48 -44.86
CA SER A 166 0.31 -8.13 -45.32
C SER A 166 1.07 -8.76 -44.15
N GLN A 167 1.69 -9.91 -44.38
CA GLN A 167 2.58 -10.53 -43.40
C GLN A 167 3.85 -9.67 -43.24
N LEU A 168 4.33 -9.51 -42.00
CA LEU A 168 5.59 -8.82 -41.73
C LEU A 168 6.78 -9.67 -42.20
N SER A 169 7.61 -9.09 -43.06
CA SER A 169 8.88 -9.71 -43.44
C SER A 169 9.84 -9.74 -42.23
N GLU A 170 10.82 -10.64 -42.25
CA GLU A 170 11.82 -10.72 -41.18
C GLU A 170 12.66 -9.43 -41.06
N SER A 171 12.99 -8.81 -42.20
CA SER A 171 13.68 -7.52 -42.23
C SER A 171 12.86 -6.35 -41.68
N GLU A 172 11.55 -6.33 -41.93
CA GLU A 172 10.64 -5.33 -41.34
C GLU A 172 10.55 -5.49 -39.81
N ARG A 173 10.52 -6.74 -39.32
CA ARG A 173 10.51 -7.01 -37.88
C ARG A 173 11.76 -6.47 -37.19
N ASP A 174 12.92 -6.72 -37.76
CA ASP A 174 14.19 -6.26 -37.19
C ASP A 174 14.29 -4.73 -37.17
N THR A 175 13.79 -4.08 -38.23
CA THR A 175 13.75 -2.60 -38.31
C THR A 175 12.85 -2.00 -37.23
N ILE A 176 11.68 -2.60 -36.98
CA ILE A 176 10.74 -2.18 -35.93
C ILE A 176 11.36 -2.34 -34.53
N VAL A 177 12.03 -3.46 -34.28
CA VAL A 177 12.70 -3.72 -32.99
C VAL A 177 13.87 -2.74 -32.77
N ALA A 178 14.68 -2.49 -33.79
CA ALA A 178 15.78 -1.52 -33.72
C ALA A 178 15.27 -0.10 -33.44
N ARG A 179 14.19 0.33 -34.11
CA ARG A 179 13.57 1.63 -33.87
C ARG A 179 12.95 1.73 -32.48
N ALA A 180 12.33 0.65 -32.00
CA ALA A 180 11.82 0.58 -30.63
C ALA A 180 12.93 0.74 -29.58
N ARG A 181 14.13 0.18 -29.80
CA ARG A 181 15.31 0.44 -28.93
C ARG A 181 15.62 1.92 -28.79
N GLU A 182 15.67 2.60 -29.92
CA GLU A 182 16.03 4.02 -29.99
C GLU A 182 14.99 4.91 -29.29
N LEU A 183 13.70 4.60 -29.47
CA LEU A 183 12.63 5.36 -28.81
C LEU A 183 12.61 5.15 -27.29
N VAL A 184 12.95 3.95 -26.82
CA VAL A 184 13.09 3.66 -25.38
C VAL A 184 14.26 4.43 -24.78
N THR A 185 15.41 4.51 -25.47
CA THR A 185 16.57 5.27 -24.98
C THR A 185 16.34 6.79 -24.99
N GLN A 186 15.51 7.29 -25.91
CA GLN A 186 15.11 8.70 -26.01
C GLN A 186 13.99 9.10 -25.01
N GLY A 187 13.47 8.16 -24.22
CA GLY A 187 12.54 8.45 -23.11
C GLY A 187 11.09 8.00 -23.30
N GLN A 188 10.73 7.35 -24.40
CA GLN A 188 9.41 6.72 -24.53
C GLN A 188 9.38 5.36 -23.86
N ARG A 189 8.88 5.33 -22.62
CA ARG A 189 8.99 4.14 -21.75
C ARG A 189 7.90 3.08 -21.95
N THR A 190 6.74 3.44 -22.50
CA THR A 190 5.61 2.48 -22.61
C THR A 190 5.55 1.82 -23.98
N VAL A 191 5.25 0.52 -24.01
CA VAL A 191 5.03 -0.26 -25.24
C VAL A 191 4.00 0.43 -26.14
N ASN A 192 3.00 1.09 -25.54
CA ASN A 192 1.92 1.79 -26.25
C ASN A 192 2.32 3.11 -26.87
N ALA A 193 3.23 3.86 -26.23
CA ALA A 193 3.77 5.08 -26.81
C ALA A 193 4.66 4.74 -28.00
N VAL A 194 5.57 3.78 -27.80
CA VAL A 194 6.49 3.31 -28.86
C VAL A 194 5.72 2.72 -30.04
N ALA A 195 4.72 1.87 -29.79
CA ALA A 195 3.89 1.29 -30.86
C ALA A 195 3.11 2.35 -31.66
N ARG A 196 2.68 3.46 -31.04
CA ARG A 196 1.99 4.55 -31.74
C ARG A 196 2.94 5.34 -32.65
N VAL A 197 4.15 5.63 -32.19
CA VAL A 197 5.16 6.33 -33.00
C VAL A 197 5.58 5.47 -34.19
N ILE A 198 5.90 4.20 -33.95
CA ILE A 198 6.31 3.28 -35.03
C ILE A 198 5.14 3.04 -35.99
N SER A 199 3.90 3.01 -35.52
CA SER A 199 2.71 2.88 -36.38
C SER A 199 2.55 4.06 -37.32
N ALA A 200 2.81 5.29 -36.84
CA ALA A 200 2.78 6.49 -37.67
C ALA A 200 3.89 6.50 -38.73
N GLU A 201 5.08 5.96 -38.42
CA GLU A 201 6.22 5.89 -39.34
C GLU A 201 6.06 4.76 -40.38
N THR A 202 5.54 3.60 -39.98
CA THR A 202 5.48 2.39 -40.83
C THR A 202 4.14 2.19 -41.53
N GLY A 203 3.10 2.95 -41.16
CA GLY A 203 1.73 2.78 -41.65
C GLY A 203 1.07 1.46 -41.22
N ARG A 204 1.68 0.70 -40.29
CA ARG A 204 1.17 -0.58 -39.77
C ARG A 204 0.23 -0.34 -38.58
N ALA A 205 -0.68 -1.29 -38.36
CA ALA A 205 -1.59 -1.22 -37.21
C ALA A 205 -0.82 -1.25 -35.88
N VAL A 206 -1.19 -0.35 -34.96
CA VAL A 206 -0.59 -0.21 -33.62
C VAL A 206 -0.56 -1.55 -32.87
N GLU A 207 -1.63 -2.34 -32.97
CA GLU A 207 -1.74 -3.62 -32.27
C GLU A 207 -0.77 -4.67 -32.82
N THR A 208 -0.48 -4.65 -34.13
CA THR A 208 0.49 -5.56 -34.74
C THR A 208 1.91 -5.28 -34.24
N ILE A 209 2.30 -4.00 -34.18
CA ILE A 209 3.61 -3.59 -33.64
C ILE A 209 3.68 -3.92 -32.15
N ARG A 210 2.60 -3.67 -31.40
CA ARG A 210 2.52 -3.98 -29.97
C ARG A 210 2.68 -5.48 -29.71
N LEU A 211 1.99 -6.34 -30.46
CA LEU A 211 2.12 -7.79 -30.37
C LEU A 211 3.53 -8.26 -30.72
N LEU A 212 4.15 -7.68 -31.74
CA LEU A 212 5.53 -7.97 -32.12
C LEU A 212 6.50 -7.65 -30.98
N LEU A 213 6.43 -6.43 -30.43
CA LEU A 213 7.30 -5.99 -29.34
C LEU A 213 7.09 -6.85 -28.08
N LYS A 214 5.83 -7.19 -27.75
CA LYS A 214 5.51 -8.06 -26.62
C LYS A 214 6.05 -9.48 -26.81
N ASN A 215 5.92 -10.04 -28.01
CA ASN A 215 6.45 -11.36 -28.34
C ASN A 215 7.99 -11.36 -28.30
N PHE A 216 8.63 -10.27 -28.76
CA PHE A 216 10.07 -10.10 -28.70
C PHE A 216 10.58 -10.07 -27.24
N ASP A 217 9.93 -9.29 -26.37
CA ASP A 217 10.27 -9.22 -24.95
C ASP A 217 10.03 -10.55 -24.21
N THR A 218 9.00 -11.30 -24.61
CA THR A 218 8.70 -12.63 -24.05
C THR A 218 9.75 -13.66 -24.49
N ALA A 219 10.24 -13.56 -25.72
CA ALA A 219 11.23 -14.49 -26.27
C ALA A 219 12.66 -14.21 -25.77
N GLN A 220 12.99 -12.95 -25.44
CA GLN A 220 14.33 -12.53 -25.00
C GLN A 220 14.27 -11.70 -23.70
N PRO A 221 13.97 -12.31 -22.55
CA PRO A 221 13.76 -11.57 -21.30
C PRO A 221 14.99 -10.80 -20.80
N THR A 222 16.21 -11.23 -21.14
CA THR A 222 17.48 -10.59 -20.75
C THR A 222 17.89 -9.40 -21.62
N VAL A 223 17.31 -9.28 -22.83
CA VAL A 223 17.58 -8.22 -23.82
C VAL A 223 16.28 -7.48 -24.18
N GLY A 224 15.23 -7.66 -23.37
CA GLY A 224 13.91 -7.09 -23.60
C GLY A 224 13.96 -5.57 -23.61
N LEU A 225 13.24 -4.98 -24.56
CA LEU A 225 13.21 -3.54 -24.81
C LEU A 225 12.53 -2.77 -23.68
N PHE A 226 11.49 -3.39 -23.12
CA PHE A 226 10.67 -2.81 -22.07
C PHE A 226 10.85 -3.53 -20.72
N ASN A 227 11.74 -4.54 -20.67
CA ASN A 227 12.09 -5.23 -19.44
C ASN A 227 13.15 -4.44 -18.66
N ARG A 228 12.73 -3.88 -17.53
CA ARG A 228 13.65 -3.50 -16.44
C ARG A 228 14.41 -4.74 -15.94
N PRO A 229 15.63 -4.57 -15.36
CA PRO A 229 16.44 -5.68 -14.90
C PRO A 229 15.69 -6.52 -13.86
N ALA A 230 15.99 -7.82 -13.87
CA ALA A 230 15.41 -8.88 -13.05
C ALA A 230 15.09 -8.45 -11.61
N GLY A 231 13.80 -8.24 -11.38
CA GLY A 231 13.15 -8.02 -10.10
C GLY A 231 11.67 -8.05 -10.40
N CYS A 232 11.09 -9.26 -10.51
CA CYS A 232 9.65 -9.39 -10.41
C CYS A 232 9.26 -8.87 -9.04
N GLU A 233 8.81 -7.62 -8.95
CA GLU A 233 7.90 -7.24 -7.90
C GLU A 233 6.73 -8.21 -8.01
N SER A 234 6.58 -9.08 -7.01
CA SER A 234 5.37 -9.87 -6.85
C SER A 234 4.15 -8.92 -6.85
N ALA A 235 2.94 -9.44 -7.11
CA ALA A 235 1.73 -8.61 -6.97
C ALA A 235 1.64 -7.93 -5.58
N ASP A 236 2.27 -8.54 -4.57
CA ASP A 236 2.41 -7.99 -3.22
C ASP A 236 3.45 -6.85 -3.16
N ASP A 237 4.57 -6.93 -3.87
CA ASP A 237 5.60 -5.87 -3.91
C ASP A 237 5.11 -4.61 -4.64
N VAL A 238 4.30 -4.78 -5.70
CA VAL A 238 3.64 -3.65 -6.37
C VAL A 238 2.63 -3.01 -5.43
N SER A 239 1.87 -3.82 -4.69
CA SER A 239 0.88 -3.32 -3.72
C SER A 239 1.55 -2.55 -2.57
N LEU A 240 2.71 -3.04 -2.10
CA LEU A 240 3.52 -2.38 -1.09
C LEU A 240 4.10 -1.06 -1.59
N SER A 241 4.65 -1.03 -2.81
CA SER A 241 5.19 0.19 -3.41
C SER A 241 4.13 1.27 -3.65
N VAL A 242 2.91 0.86 -4.01
CA VAL A 242 1.76 1.77 -4.13
C VAL A 242 1.35 2.32 -2.76
N TRP A 243 1.37 1.49 -1.71
CA TRP A 243 1.05 1.89 -0.35
C TRP A 243 2.08 2.87 0.23
N GLU A 244 3.38 2.58 0.10
CA GLU A 244 4.46 3.46 0.55
C GLU A 244 4.38 4.84 -0.12
N ALA A 245 4.22 4.87 -1.45
CA ALA A 245 4.08 6.12 -2.19
C ALA A 245 2.81 6.92 -1.81
N HIS A 246 1.75 6.25 -1.36
CA HIS A 246 0.56 6.90 -0.82
C HIS A 246 0.82 7.54 0.55
N LEU A 247 1.55 6.85 1.43
CA LEU A 247 1.95 7.39 2.74
C LEU A 247 2.84 8.64 2.61
N ASP A 248 3.66 8.73 1.56
CA ASP A 248 4.45 9.91 1.21
C ASP A 248 3.61 11.10 0.70
N GLY A 249 2.28 10.94 0.59
CA GLY A 249 1.36 12.00 0.17
C GLY A 249 1.10 12.07 -1.34
N THR A 250 1.48 11.05 -2.11
CA THR A 250 1.21 11.01 -3.56
C THR A 250 -0.28 10.79 -3.82
N SER A 251 -0.86 11.56 -4.75
CA SER A 251 -2.28 11.42 -5.12
C SER A 251 -2.57 10.12 -5.86
N VAL A 252 -3.80 9.62 -5.75
CA VAL A 252 -4.25 8.39 -6.46
C VAL A 252 -4.09 8.50 -7.98
N ALA A 253 -4.28 9.69 -8.55
CA ALA A 253 -4.11 9.93 -9.98
C ALA A 253 -2.63 9.80 -10.40
N SER A 254 -1.72 10.39 -9.62
CA SER A 254 -0.28 10.28 -9.86
C SER A 254 0.25 8.87 -9.63
N LEU A 255 -0.31 8.12 -8.68
CA LEU A 255 0.00 6.69 -8.48
C LEU A 255 -0.49 5.83 -9.66
N ALA A 256 -1.70 6.09 -10.17
CA ALA A 256 -2.23 5.41 -11.34
C ALA A 256 -1.32 5.59 -12.57
N GLU A 257 -0.83 6.81 -12.81
CA GLU A 257 0.12 7.09 -13.89
C GLU A 257 1.50 6.48 -13.66
N ARG A 258 2.03 6.57 -12.43
CA ARG A 258 3.38 6.06 -12.08
C ARG A 258 3.49 4.54 -12.21
N PHE A 259 2.43 3.82 -11.87
CA PHE A 259 2.39 2.35 -11.85
C PHE A 259 1.62 1.74 -13.04
N ASP A 260 1.14 2.54 -14.00
CA ASP A 260 0.32 2.12 -15.16
C ASP A 260 -0.92 1.30 -14.75
N LEU A 261 -1.56 1.69 -13.64
CA LEU A 261 -2.75 1.06 -13.08
C LEU A 261 -3.97 1.95 -13.27
N SER A 262 -5.16 1.35 -13.37
CA SER A 262 -6.40 2.15 -13.34
C SER A 262 -6.59 2.76 -11.96
N ALA A 263 -7.18 3.97 -11.89
CA ALA A 263 -7.49 4.62 -10.62
C ALA A 263 -8.44 3.79 -9.73
N ALA A 264 -9.24 2.88 -10.32
CA ALA A 264 -10.04 1.93 -9.58
C ALA A 264 -9.19 0.82 -8.93
N ARG A 265 -8.19 0.29 -9.66
CA ARG A 265 -7.28 -0.73 -9.15
C ARG A 265 -6.37 -0.18 -8.05
N VAL A 266 -5.87 1.05 -8.18
CA VAL A 266 -5.09 1.70 -7.12
C VAL A 266 -5.92 1.83 -5.84
N ARG A 267 -7.18 2.29 -5.93
CA ARG A 267 -8.08 2.37 -4.76
C ARG A 267 -8.33 1.01 -4.12
N ASP A 268 -8.55 -0.03 -4.91
CA ASP A 268 -8.72 -1.41 -4.41
C ASP A 268 -7.45 -1.92 -3.69
N ILE A 269 -6.27 -1.67 -4.26
CA ILE A 269 -4.99 -1.99 -3.61
C ILE A 269 -4.86 -1.24 -2.27
N LEU A 270 -5.11 0.07 -2.25
CA LEU A 270 -5.04 0.88 -1.03
C LEU A 270 -6.02 0.40 0.05
N LEU A 271 -7.25 0.03 -0.34
CA LEU A 271 -8.25 -0.49 0.60
C LEU A 271 -7.84 -1.83 1.20
N ARG A 272 -7.30 -2.75 0.39
CA ARG A 272 -6.78 -4.04 0.88
C ARG A 272 -5.57 -3.87 1.77
N MET A 273 -4.64 -2.97 1.41
CA MET A 273 -3.47 -2.66 2.23
C MET A 273 -3.88 -2.06 3.58
N ARG A 274 -4.82 -1.12 3.58
CA ARG A 274 -5.41 -0.54 4.80
C ARG A 274 -6.08 -1.59 5.68
N ALA A 275 -6.87 -2.50 5.08
CA ALA A 275 -7.50 -3.61 5.80
C ALA A 275 -6.46 -4.56 6.42
N ARG A 276 -5.41 -4.90 5.67
CA ARG A 276 -4.30 -5.76 6.12
C ARG A 276 -3.55 -5.13 7.29
N GLU A 277 -3.26 -3.83 7.22
CA GLU A 277 -2.60 -3.09 8.30
C GLU A 277 -3.47 -3.06 9.57
N LEU A 278 -4.75 -2.70 9.45
CA LEU A 278 -5.67 -2.68 10.58
C LEU A 278 -5.82 -4.05 11.23
N LYS A 279 -5.86 -5.12 10.43
CA LYS A 279 -5.95 -6.49 10.94
C LYS A 279 -4.66 -6.97 11.60
N ALA A 280 -3.50 -6.54 11.10
CA ALA A 280 -2.20 -6.84 11.71
C ALA A 280 -1.99 -6.07 13.03
N ARG A 281 -2.64 -4.92 13.22
CA ARG A 281 -2.52 -4.11 14.44
C ARG A 281 -3.10 -4.86 15.65
N LYS A 282 -2.23 -5.22 16.59
CA LYS A 282 -2.62 -5.82 17.87
C LYS A 282 -3.27 -4.76 18.76
N ILE A 283 -4.49 -5.01 19.21
CA ILE A 283 -5.23 -4.15 20.15
C ILE A 283 -5.17 -4.79 21.53
N GLU A 284 -4.50 -4.16 22.49
CA GLU A 284 -4.41 -4.64 23.88
C GLU A 284 -5.48 -3.96 24.75
N PHE A 285 -6.32 -4.78 25.39
CA PHE A 285 -7.38 -4.32 26.29
C PHE A 285 -7.66 -5.34 27.39
N PHE A 286 -8.25 -4.86 28.49
CA PHE A 286 -8.77 -5.71 29.56
C PHE A 286 -10.27 -5.93 29.36
N HIS A 287 -10.64 -7.19 29.14
CA HIS A 287 -12.03 -7.59 28.92
C HIS A 287 -12.78 -7.74 30.25
N VAL A 288 -13.98 -7.15 30.32
CA VAL A 288 -14.96 -7.38 31.38
C VAL A 288 -16.22 -7.95 30.72
N PRO A 289 -16.83 -9.04 31.23
CA PRO A 289 -18.02 -9.67 30.63
C PRO A 289 -19.19 -8.71 30.40
N GLU A 290 -19.27 -7.64 31.20
CA GLU A 290 -20.26 -6.58 31.06
C GLU A 290 -20.20 -5.85 29.70
N PHE A 291 -19.05 -5.87 29.01
CA PHE A 291 -18.88 -5.20 27.71
C PHE A 291 -19.56 -5.93 26.54
N ASP A 292 -19.98 -7.17 26.70
CA ASP A 292 -20.72 -7.90 25.66
C ASP A 292 -22.13 -7.32 25.45
N ALA A 293 -22.74 -6.79 26.51
CA ALA A 293 -24.06 -6.16 26.46
C ALA A 293 -24.01 -4.81 25.73
N VAL A 294 -24.90 -4.61 24.75
CA VAL A 294 -25.00 -3.37 23.95
C VAL A 294 -25.33 -2.17 24.85
N ASP A 295 -26.31 -2.34 25.75
CA ASP A 295 -26.79 -1.27 26.63
C ASP A 295 -25.70 -0.78 27.59
N VAL A 296 -24.86 -1.70 28.07
CA VAL A 296 -23.75 -1.37 28.96
C VAL A 296 -22.67 -0.59 28.22
N ARG A 297 -22.37 -0.93 26.97
CA ARG A 297 -21.41 -0.17 26.15
C ARG A 297 -21.88 1.25 25.91
N ALA A 298 -23.16 1.45 25.58
CA ALA A 298 -23.74 2.78 25.41
C ALA A 298 -23.63 3.61 26.71
N SER A 299 -24.00 3.02 27.85
CA SER A 299 -23.88 3.65 29.17
C SER A 299 -22.43 4.02 29.53
N VAL A 300 -21.46 3.14 29.25
CA VAL A 300 -20.03 3.40 29.50
C VAL A 300 -19.47 4.52 28.61
N LEU A 301 -19.97 4.65 27.38
CA LEU A 301 -19.54 5.69 26.44
C LEU A 301 -20.14 7.06 26.78
N GLU A 302 -21.41 7.08 27.19
CA GLU A 302 -22.15 8.27 27.61
C GLU A 302 -21.84 8.72 29.03
N ALA A 303 -21.25 7.84 29.85
CA ALA A 303 -20.81 8.18 31.19
C ALA A 303 -19.97 9.47 31.11
N PRO A 304 -20.43 10.57 31.76
CA PRO A 304 -19.66 11.79 31.75
C PRO A 304 -18.30 11.44 32.32
N ALA A 305 -17.23 11.82 31.61
CA ALA A 305 -15.93 11.91 32.25
C ALA A 305 -16.16 12.87 33.41
N ALA A 306 -16.30 12.36 34.62
CA ALA A 306 -16.48 13.18 35.81
C ALA A 306 -15.15 13.92 36.00
N LEU A 307 -15.01 15.00 35.24
CA LEU A 307 -14.02 16.07 35.36
C LEU A 307 -14.41 16.96 36.55
N GLU A 308 -15.13 16.40 37.53
CA GLU A 308 -15.22 17.03 38.83
C GLU A 308 -13.79 17.17 39.32
N PRO A 309 -13.31 18.42 39.50
CA PRO A 309 -11.95 18.62 39.96
C PRO A 309 -11.79 17.86 41.27
N TYR A 310 -10.73 17.07 41.40
CA TYR A 310 -10.34 16.48 42.67
C TYR A 310 -10.35 17.59 43.74
N GLN A 311 -11.39 17.62 44.58
CA GLN A 311 -11.51 18.57 45.67
C GLN A 311 -10.52 18.12 46.74
N ALA A 312 -9.28 18.57 46.63
CA ALA A 312 -8.33 18.47 47.72
C ALA A 312 -8.81 19.41 48.82
N SER A 313 -9.68 18.92 49.71
CA SER A 313 -9.93 19.54 51.01
C SER A 313 -8.65 19.43 51.83
N GLY A 314 -7.66 20.29 51.56
CA GLY A 314 -6.36 20.30 52.22
C GLY A 314 -5.32 21.16 51.49
N PRO A 315 -4.18 21.49 52.13
CA PRO A 315 -3.19 22.50 51.72
C PRO A 315 -2.37 22.13 50.45
N SER A 316 -2.89 21.23 49.61
CA SER A 316 -2.24 20.66 48.44
C SER A 316 -2.56 21.37 47.11
N ALA A 317 -3.09 22.60 47.16
CA ALA A 317 -2.96 23.55 46.05
C ALA A 317 -1.49 23.99 45.93
N ARG A 318 -0.57 23.03 45.75
CA ARG A 318 0.86 23.30 45.62
C ARG A 318 1.04 24.07 44.32
N ARG A 319 1.35 25.37 44.44
CA ARG A 319 1.80 26.22 43.33
C ARG A 319 2.86 25.47 42.53
N ALA A 320 2.83 25.64 41.21
CA ALA A 320 3.88 25.12 40.35
C ALA A 320 5.25 25.58 40.91
N PRO A 321 6.21 24.66 41.13
CA PRO A 321 7.55 25.04 41.56
C PRO A 321 8.13 26.13 40.64
N ALA A 322 8.67 27.21 41.21
CA ALA A 322 9.23 28.33 40.44
C ALA A 322 10.40 27.91 39.54
N ASP A 323 11.15 26.87 39.96
CA ASP A 323 12.31 26.34 39.24
C ASP A 323 11.96 25.56 37.97
N LEU A 324 10.66 25.32 37.68
CA LEU A 324 10.24 24.59 36.49
C LEU A 324 10.06 25.55 35.31
N PRO A 325 10.47 25.14 34.10
CA PRO A 325 10.17 25.89 32.87
C PRO A 325 8.67 26.20 32.68
N PRO A 326 8.32 27.34 32.01
CA PRO A 326 6.94 27.81 31.88
C PRO A 326 5.97 26.78 31.29
N TYR A 327 6.41 25.99 30.31
CA TYR A 327 5.58 24.96 29.68
C TYR A 327 5.21 23.81 30.65
N LEU A 328 6.07 23.47 31.61
CA LEU A 328 5.75 22.48 32.65
C LEU A 328 4.86 23.07 33.73
N GLN A 329 4.97 24.37 34.00
CA GLN A 329 4.06 25.06 34.93
C GLN A 329 2.62 25.04 34.41
N GLN A 330 2.41 25.12 33.09
CA GLN A 330 1.08 24.96 32.47
C GLN A 330 0.45 23.59 32.75
N LEU A 331 1.25 22.52 32.89
CA LEU A 331 0.74 21.19 33.25
C LEU A 331 0.09 21.14 34.64
N PHE A 332 0.49 22.05 35.55
CA PHE A 332 -0.12 22.15 36.89
C PHE A 332 -1.49 22.85 36.87
N GLN A 333 -1.86 23.47 35.75
CA GLN A 333 -3.18 24.06 35.53
C GLN A 333 -4.21 23.01 35.08
N LEU A 334 -3.75 21.84 34.59
CA LEU A 334 -4.62 20.72 34.23
C LEU A 334 -5.29 20.14 35.49
N ARG A 335 -6.59 19.87 35.38
CA ARG A 335 -7.42 19.34 36.48
C ARG A 335 -7.02 17.89 36.78
N LEU A 336 -6.91 17.55 38.07
CA LEU A 336 -6.70 16.16 38.48
C LEU A 336 -8.02 15.38 38.42
N LEU A 337 -7.91 14.12 38.02
CA LEU A 337 -9.02 13.17 38.00
C LEU A 337 -9.40 12.74 39.43
N SER A 338 -10.70 12.62 39.68
CA SER A 338 -11.21 11.91 40.86
C SER A 338 -11.02 10.40 40.70
N PRO A 339 -11.01 9.60 41.79
CA PRO A 339 -10.91 8.15 41.70
C PRO A 339 -12.00 7.50 40.85
N GLU A 340 -13.23 8.03 40.93
CA GLU A 340 -14.37 7.57 40.14
C GLU A 340 -14.23 7.96 38.67
N GLY A 341 -13.75 9.18 38.39
CA GLY A 341 -13.48 9.66 37.03
C GLY A 341 -12.33 8.89 36.37
N GLU A 342 -11.30 8.53 37.13
CA GLU A 342 -10.19 7.68 36.67
C GLU A 342 -10.71 6.29 36.25
N LEU A 343 -11.51 5.64 37.09
CA LEU A 343 -12.14 4.36 36.77
C LEU A 343 -13.03 4.45 35.53
N ALA A 344 -13.84 5.51 35.41
CA ALA A 344 -14.72 5.72 34.26
C ALA A 344 -13.94 5.86 32.95
N LEU A 345 -12.83 6.63 32.96
CA LEU A 345 -11.98 6.78 31.77
C LEU A 345 -11.29 5.47 31.37
N PHE A 346 -10.77 4.70 32.33
CA PHE A 346 -10.18 3.39 32.02
C PHE A 346 -11.22 2.38 31.53
N ARG A 347 -12.44 2.38 32.08
CA ARG A 347 -13.56 1.57 31.57
C ARG A 347 -13.90 1.97 30.13
N LYS A 348 -14.02 3.28 29.86
CA LYS A 348 -14.30 3.82 28.52
C LYS A 348 -13.21 3.46 27.51
N LEU A 349 -11.94 3.62 27.88
CA LEU A 349 -10.78 3.25 27.05
C LEU A 349 -10.83 1.77 26.66
N ASN A 350 -11.03 0.87 27.63
CA ASN A 350 -11.04 -0.57 27.37
C ASN A 350 -12.30 -1.01 26.60
N CYS A 351 -13.45 -0.37 26.83
CA CYS A 351 -14.66 -0.59 26.05
C CYS A 351 -14.47 -0.21 24.57
N LEU A 352 -13.89 0.97 24.29
CA LEU A 352 -13.60 1.42 22.92
C LEU A 352 -12.63 0.46 22.21
N ARG A 353 -11.57 0.02 22.90
CA ARG A 353 -10.61 -0.95 22.35
C ARG A 353 -11.25 -2.32 22.11
N TYR A 354 -12.12 -2.79 22.99
CA TYR A 354 -12.89 -4.02 22.80
C TYR A 354 -13.79 -3.93 21.57
N MET A 355 -14.52 -2.81 21.41
CA MET A 355 -15.36 -2.58 20.23
C MET A 355 -14.51 -2.52 18.95
N ALA A 356 -13.36 -1.84 19.00
CA ALA A 356 -12.43 -1.77 17.87
C ALA A 356 -11.89 -3.15 17.50
N ASP A 357 -11.57 -4.01 18.48
CA ASP A 357 -11.09 -5.37 18.23
C ASP A 357 -12.19 -6.27 17.62
N ARG A 358 -13.42 -6.16 18.11
CA ARG A 358 -14.58 -6.86 17.51
C ARG A 358 -14.87 -6.42 16.08
N ALA A 359 -14.80 -5.12 15.82
CA ALA A 359 -14.96 -4.58 14.48
C ALA A 359 -13.79 -4.98 13.56
N ARG A 360 -12.54 -4.94 14.05
CA ARG A 360 -11.34 -5.43 13.35
C ARG A 360 -11.44 -6.91 12.98
N ALA A 361 -11.94 -7.75 13.89
CA ALA A 361 -12.11 -9.17 13.65
C ALA A 361 -13.20 -9.48 12.60
N ALA A 362 -14.16 -8.57 12.41
CA ALA A 362 -15.22 -8.70 11.42
C ALA A 362 -14.83 -8.22 10.00
N ILE A 363 -13.63 -7.63 9.82
CA ILE A 363 -13.16 -7.16 8.51
C ILE A 363 -12.82 -8.37 7.62
N ASP A 364 -13.43 -8.40 6.44
CA ASP A 364 -13.02 -9.29 5.34
C ASP A 364 -11.79 -8.73 4.61
N GLU A 365 -10.75 -9.56 4.47
CA GLU A 365 -9.51 -9.20 3.77
C GLU A 365 -9.67 -9.23 2.24
N GLU A 366 -10.58 -10.06 1.73
CA GLU A 366 -10.76 -10.21 0.28
C GLU A 366 -11.63 -9.10 -0.30
N SER A 367 -12.62 -8.62 0.46
CA SER A 367 -13.54 -7.56 0.06
C SER A 367 -13.79 -6.49 1.14
N PRO A 368 -12.77 -5.68 1.51
CA PRO A 368 -12.93 -4.67 2.54
C PRO A 368 -13.83 -3.51 2.08
N THR A 369 -14.70 -3.05 2.98
CA THR A 369 -15.59 -1.90 2.76
C THR A 369 -15.05 -0.66 3.48
N VAL A 370 -15.14 0.51 2.84
CA VAL A 370 -14.66 1.79 3.42
C VAL A 370 -15.28 2.05 4.79
N GLU A 371 -16.59 1.83 4.91
CA GLU A 371 -17.34 2.02 6.16
C GLU A 371 -16.81 1.15 7.31
N SER A 372 -16.45 -0.10 7.03
CA SER A 372 -15.92 -1.01 8.06
C SER A 372 -14.54 -0.57 8.56
N LEU A 373 -13.68 -0.09 7.67
CA LEU A 373 -12.34 0.40 8.02
C LEU A 373 -12.43 1.71 8.81
N ASP A 374 -13.25 2.64 8.34
CA ASP A 374 -13.48 3.95 8.97
C ASP A 374 -14.08 3.79 10.38
N ALA A 375 -14.98 2.82 10.57
CA ALA A 375 -15.55 2.53 11.89
C ALA A 375 -14.49 2.07 12.90
N VAL A 376 -13.57 1.19 12.50
CA VAL A 376 -12.48 0.71 13.36
C VAL A 376 -11.53 1.85 13.70
N GLU A 377 -11.12 2.64 12.71
CA GLU A 377 -10.24 3.77 12.94
C GLU A 377 -10.88 4.86 13.81
N SER A 378 -12.17 5.13 13.64
CA SER A 378 -12.90 6.06 14.49
C SER A 378 -12.91 5.59 15.95
N LEU A 379 -13.15 4.30 16.20
CA LEU A 379 -13.10 3.73 17.55
C LEU A 379 -11.70 3.81 18.17
N LEU A 380 -10.66 3.54 17.37
CA LEU A 380 -9.26 3.66 17.81
C LEU A 380 -8.88 5.12 18.10
N ALA A 381 -9.31 6.07 17.26
CA ALA A 381 -9.07 7.49 17.46
C ALA A 381 -9.75 8.00 18.74
N GLN A 382 -10.99 7.57 19.00
CA GLN A 382 -11.68 7.85 20.26
C GLN A 382 -10.96 7.24 21.46
N ALA A 383 -10.43 6.02 21.32
CA ALA A 383 -9.64 5.38 22.38
C ALA A 383 -8.34 6.14 22.64
N ASP A 384 -7.66 6.61 21.60
CA ASP A 384 -6.43 7.41 21.71
C ASP A 384 -6.71 8.77 22.35
N GLU A 385 -7.85 9.40 22.07
CA GLU A 385 -8.28 10.63 22.74
C GLU A 385 -8.50 10.42 24.25
N VAL A 386 -9.23 9.35 24.63
CA VAL A 386 -9.42 9.00 26.05
C VAL A 386 -8.08 8.68 26.72
N LYS A 387 -7.18 7.98 26.03
CA LYS A 387 -5.82 7.71 26.52
C LYS A 387 -5.05 9.01 26.73
N ASN A 388 -5.10 9.95 25.79
CA ASN A 388 -4.45 11.25 25.90
C ASN A 388 -4.97 12.04 27.11
N GLN A 389 -6.28 12.00 27.39
CA GLN A 389 -6.87 12.61 28.57
C GLN A 389 -6.31 12.01 29.87
N ILE A 390 -6.22 10.67 29.96
CA ILE A 390 -5.62 9.97 31.12
C ILE A 390 -4.15 10.35 31.28
N VAL A 391 -3.38 10.37 30.18
CA VAL A 391 -1.96 10.71 30.20
C VAL A 391 -1.76 12.16 30.66
N GLN A 392 -2.49 13.11 30.08
CA GLN A 392 -2.42 14.55 30.41
C GLN A 392 -2.72 14.81 31.89
N ALA A 393 -3.75 14.17 32.44
CA ALA A 393 -4.09 14.27 33.86
C ALA A 393 -2.98 13.77 34.79
N ASN A 394 -2.10 12.89 34.31
CA ASN A 394 -1.04 12.25 35.08
C ASN A 394 0.38 12.75 34.75
N LEU A 395 0.58 13.70 33.83
CA LEU A 395 1.92 14.23 33.50
C LEU A 395 2.62 14.84 34.72
N ARG A 396 1.86 15.44 35.65
CA ARG A 396 2.38 16.00 36.91
C ARG A 396 3.07 14.95 37.78
N LEU A 397 2.61 13.69 37.72
CA LEU A 397 3.23 12.59 38.43
C LEU A 397 4.65 12.36 37.94
N VAL A 398 4.86 12.35 36.61
CA VAL A 398 6.17 12.16 35.98
C VAL A 398 7.14 13.25 36.43
N VAL A 399 6.73 14.52 36.37
CA VAL A 399 7.56 15.65 36.80
C VAL A 399 7.98 15.52 38.27
N SER A 400 7.07 15.07 39.14
CA SER A 400 7.36 14.88 40.58
C SER A 400 8.34 13.73 40.87
N ILE A 401 8.36 12.71 40.01
CA ILE A 401 9.30 11.58 40.13
C ILE A 401 10.63 11.96 39.50
N ALA A 402 10.62 12.55 38.30
CA ALA A 402 11.81 13.02 37.59
C ALA A 402 12.61 14.03 38.41
N LYS A 403 11.96 14.99 39.09
CA LYS A 403 12.65 15.98 39.95
C LYS A 403 13.44 15.34 41.10
N ARG A 404 13.07 14.13 41.57
CA ARG A 404 13.83 13.40 42.59
C ARG A 404 15.03 12.64 42.05
N HIS A 405 15.03 12.37 40.75
CA HIS A 405 16.09 11.61 40.07
C HIS A 405 16.97 12.47 39.16
N SER A 406 16.60 13.74 38.94
CA SER A 406 17.41 14.72 38.23
C SER A 406 18.63 15.08 39.06
N SER A 407 19.81 14.92 38.48
CA SER A 407 21.08 15.43 39.00
C SER A 407 21.57 16.53 38.06
N PRO A 408 22.44 17.46 38.48
CA PRO A 408 22.98 18.51 37.60
C PRO A 408 23.59 17.99 36.29
N LEU A 409 24.07 16.74 36.30
CA LEU A 409 24.68 16.05 35.16
C LEU A 409 23.68 15.35 34.22
N THR A 410 22.39 15.31 34.54
CA THR A 410 21.37 14.62 33.73
C THR A 410 20.39 15.66 33.19
N ASP A 411 20.14 15.64 31.88
CA ASP A 411 19.15 16.54 31.30
C ASP A 411 17.76 16.20 31.85
N PHE A 412 17.19 17.17 32.57
CA PHE A 412 15.88 17.06 33.18
C PHE A 412 14.80 16.82 32.12
N PHE A 413 14.93 17.41 30.94
CA PHE A 413 13.97 17.27 29.84
C PHE A 413 13.96 15.86 29.27
N GLU A 414 15.14 15.27 29.06
CA GLU A 414 15.25 13.87 28.62
C GLU A 414 14.61 12.93 29.65
N THR A 415 14.89 13.15 30.94
CA THR A 415 14.32 12.32 32.02
C THR A 415 12.79 12.42 32.06
N VAL A 416 12.23 13.63 31.94
CA VAL A 416 10.78 13.83 31.89
C VAL A 416 10.18 13.17 30.64
N SER A 417 10.83 13.30 29.48
CA SER A 417 10.38 12.69 28.22
C SER A 417 10.37 11.17 28.31
N ASP A 418 11.43 10.56 28.82
CA ASP A 418 11.52 9.11 29.08
C ASP A 418 10.45 8.64 30.07
N GLY A 419 10.17 9.45 31.10
CA GLY A 419 9.13 9.19 32.07
C GLY A 419 7.74 9.22 31.45
N ASN A 420 7.49 10.16 30.54
CA ASN A 420 6.23 10.27 29.81
C ASN A 420 6.01 9.05 28.89
N ILE A 421 7.06 8.56 28.21
CA ILE A 421 6.97 7.30 27.45
C ILE A 421 6.59 6.13 28.37
N SER A 422 7.20 6.02 29.55
CA SER A 422 6.86 4.95 30.51
C SER A 422 5.45 5.09 31.06
N LEU A 423 4.98 6.33 31.28
CA LEU A 423 3.62 6.60 31.73
C LEU A 423 2.61 6.12 30.68
N MET A 424 2.82 6.45 29.40
CA MET A 424 1.94 6.01 28.32
C MET A 424 1.85 4.49 28.23
N ARG A 425 2.98 3.79 28.35
CA ARG A 425 3.01 2.31 28.42
C ARG A 425 2.32 1.76 29.67
N ALA A 426 2.38 2.48 30.79
CA ALA A 426 1.69 2.09 32.01
C ALA A 426 0.17 2.22 31.85
N VAL A 427 -0.32 3.28 31.19
CA VAL A 427 -1.75 3.44 30.87
C VAL A 427 -2.24 2.27 30.03
N ASP A 428 -1.46 1.83 29.04
CA ASP A 428 -1.85 0.69 28.18
C ASP A 428 -1.97 -0.63 28.94
N LYS A 429 -1.21 -0.82 30.02
CA LYS A 429 -1.12 -2.08 30.79
C LYS A 429 -1.85 -2.04 32.13
N PHE A 430 -2.49 -0.93 32.46
CA PHE A 430 -3.14 -0.76 33.75
C PHE A 430 -4.45 -1.55 33.82
N ASP A 431 -4.52 -2.42 34.83
CA ASP A 431 -5.69 -3.23 35.11
C ASP A 431 -6.58 -2.52 36.13
N PHE A 432 -7.65 -1.89 35.62
CA PHE A 432 -8.61 -1.14 36.44
C PHE A 432 -9.52 -2.03 37.30
N THR A 433 -9.58 -3.34 37.03
CA THR A 433 -10.44 -4.27 37.78
C THR A 433 -9.94 -4.54 39.19
N ARG A 434 -8.66 -4.27 39.46
CA ARG A 434 -8.01 -4.52 40.75
C ARG A 434 -8.33 -3.49 41.83
N GLY A 435 -8.99 -2.38 41.48
CA GLY A 435 -9.41 -1.35 42.44
C GLY A 435 -8.28 -0.52 43.06
N PHE A 436 -7.05 -0.61 42.54
CA PHE A 436 -5.94 0.25 42.97
C PHE A 436 -5.94 1.57 42.17
N LYS A 437 -5.41 2.65 42.76
CA LYS A 437 -5.19 3.91 42.04
C LYS A 437 -4.09 3.76 41.00
N PHE A 438 -4.29 4.33 39.80
CA PHE A 438 -3.31 4.34 38.73
C PHE A 438 -2.00 4.99 39.15
N SER A 439 -2.03 6.03 40.00
CA SER A 439 -0.84 6.70 40.52
C SER A 439 0.16 5.73 41.16
N THR A 440 -0.31 4.67 41.83
CA THR A 440 0.54 3.66 42.46
C THR A 440 1.28 2.83 41.41
N TYR A 441 0.55 2.34 40.40
CA TYR A 441 1.11 1.55 39.32
C TYR A 441 2.03 2.38 38.41
N GLY A 442 1.56 3.56 37.99
CA GLY A 442 2.29 4.49 37.15
C GLY A 442 3.62 4.93 37.78
N SER A 443 3.62 5.22 39.09
CA SER A 443 4.86 5.57 39.81
C SER A 443 5.90 4.46 39.71
N TRP A 444 5.48 3.20 39.92
CA TRP A 444 6.40 2.07 39.89
C TRP A 444 6.94 1.80 38.48
N ALA A 445 6.10 1.96 37.45
CA ALA A 445 6.52 1.85 36.05
C ALA A 445 7.58 2.91 35.69
N ILE A 446 7.36 4.17 36.08
CA ILE A 446 8.30 5.27 35.83
C ILE A 446 9.62 5.03 36.55
N ILE A 447 9.58 4.73 37.86
CA ILE A 447 10.79 4.47 38.67
C ILE A 447 11.59 3.30 38.10
N ARG A 448 10.91 2.23 37.69
CA ARG A 448 11.55 1.06 37.09
C ARG A 448 12.23 1.40 35.77
N ASN A 449 11.63 2.24 34.93
CA ASN A 449 12.25 2.68 33.69
C ASN A 449 13.49 3.56 33.97
N PHE A 450 13.37 4.52 34.89
CA PHE A 450 14.49 5.40 35.29
C PHE A 450 15.67 4.65 35.88
N ALA A 451 15.41 3.62 36.69
CA ALA A 451 16.46 2.73 37.22
C ALA A 451 17.29 2.06 36.10
N ARG A 452 16.74 1.93 34.89
CA ARG A 452 17.42 1.38 33.71
C ARG A 452 18.03 2.47 32.82
N THR A 453 17.28 3.52 32.49
CA THR A 453 17.69 4.51 31.49
C THR A 453 18.71 5.52 32.00
N ILE A 454 18.60 5.94 33.27
CA ILE A 454 19.53 6.93 33.85
C ILE A 454 20.98 6.40 33.87
N PRO A 455 21.28 5.15 34.31
CA PRO A 455 22.63 4.62 34.23
C PRO A 455 23.15 4.46 32.79
N GLU A 456 22.29 4.03 31.86
CA GLU A 456 22.64 3.83 30.45
C GLU A 456 22.99 5.17 29.77
N GLN A 457 22.20 6.22 30.02
CA GLN A 457 22.47 7.57 29.53
C GLN A 457 23.76 8.13 30.10
N ARG A 458 24.00 7.97 31.41
CA ARG A 458 25.27 8.36 32.05
C ARG A 458 26.47 7.65 31.41
N TYR A 459 26.38 6.34 31.24
CA TYR A 459 27.45 5.56 30.60
C TYR A 459 27.70 6.00 29.14
N ARG A 460 26.64 6.22 28.35
CA ARG A 460 26.77 6.72 26.97
C ARG A 460 27.41 8.10 26.95
N ARG A 461 26.97 9.02 27.80
CA ARG A 461 27.54 10.36 27.90
C ARG A 461 29.03 10.30 28.26
N GLU A 462 29.40 9.54 29.29
CA GLU A 462 30.80 9.32 29.69
C GLU A 462 31.66 8.69 28.58
N ARG A 463 31.07 7.83 27.73
CA ARG A 463 31.79 7.14 26.64
C ARG A 463 31.94 7.98 25.38
N TYR A 464 30.97 8.86 25.08
CA TYR A 464 30.89 9.61 23.82
C TYR A 464 31.14 11.12 23.98
N GLN A 465 31.29 11.64 25.20
CA GLN A 465 31.92 12.94 25.41
C GLN A 465 33.42 12.84 25.10
N THR A 466 33.79 13.13 23.85
CA THR A 466 35.12 13.64 23.54
C THR A 466 35.29 14.97 24.26
N GLY A 467 36.13 15.00 25.30
CA GLY A 467 36.23 16.09 26.26
C GLY A 467 36.67 17.43 25.67
N ARG A 468 35.70 18.27 25.28
CA ARG A 468 35.97 19.69 25.02
C ARG A 468 34.86 20.64 25.46
N GLU A 469 33.59 20.24 25.40
CA GLU A 469 32.48 21.11 25.81
C GLU A 469 32.41 21.30 27.33
N GLU A 470 32.53 20.25 28.13
CA GLU A 470 32.43 20.39 29.60
C GLU A 470 33.67 21.03 30.23
N LEU A 471 34.86 20.95 29.62
CA LEU A 471 36.02 21.76 30.03
C LEU A 471 35.85 23.24 29.66
N LEU A 472 35.02 23.56 28.67
CA LEU A 472 34.65 24.92 28.29
C LEU A 472 33.46 25.45 29.12
N GLU A 473 32.50 24.60 29.52
CA GLU A 473 31.36 24.98 30.37
C GLU A 473 31.72 24.99 31.86
N SER A 474 32.58 24.09 32.34
CA SER A 474 33.14 24.16 33.70
C SER A 474 34.09 25.36 33.87
N THR A 475 34.58 25.94 32.77
CA THR A 475 35.33 27.20 32.77
C THR A 475 34.45 28.42 32.47
N ALA A 476 33.28 28.25 31.84
CA ALA A 476 32.37 29.34 31.50
C ALA A 476 31.28 29.64 32.56
N SER A 477 31.09 28.78 33.57
CA SER A 477 30.04 28.95 34.59
C SER A 477 30.55 29.12 36.02
N LEU A 478 31.69 29.80 36.17
CA LEU A 478 31.99 30.53 37.40
C LEU A 478 31.97 32.03 37.06
N PRO A 479 31.16 32.86 37.73
CA PRO A 479 31.64 34.19 38.07
C PRO A 479 32.93 33.96 38.86
N LEU A 480 34.08 34.17 38.22
CA LEU A 480 35.34 34.32 38.91
C LEU A 480 35.25 35.64 39.66
N ASP A 481 34.59 35.61 40.81
CA ASP A 481 34.83 36.60 41.84
C ASP A 481 36.30 36.48 42.24
N GLU A 482 36.98 37.62 42.22
CA GLU A 482 38.42 37.84 42.40
C GLU A 482 39.00 37.36 43.75
N ALA A 483 38.27 36.54 44.53
CA ALA A 483 38.63 36.10 45.87
C ALA A 483 39.33 34.71 45.95
N GLU A 484 39.24 33.85 44.92
CA GLU A 484 39.80 32.48 45.01
C GLU A 484 41.31 32.37 44.72
N ASN A 485 41.94 33.39 44.11
CA ASN A 485 43.38 33.36 43.83
C ASN A 485 44.26 33.43 45.10
N GLU A 486 43.73 33.85 46.25
CA GLU A 486 44.44 33.78 47.54
C GLU A 486 44.39 32.37 48.17
N SER A 487 43.44 31.51 47.77
CA SER A 487 43.20 30.19 48.41
C SER A 487 44.03 29.05 47.79
N VAL A 488 44.39 29.17 46.51
CA VAL A 488 45.20 28.17 45.78
C VAL A 488 46.58 27.91 46.41
N PRO A 489 47.37 28.94 46.83
CA PRO A 489 48.64 28.69 47.51
C PRO A 489 48.47 28.06 48.90
N ALA A 490 47.39 28.36 49.63
CA ALA A 490 47.08 27.75 50.93
C ALA A 490 46.69 26.26 50.80
N ILE A 491 45.92 25.92 49.78
CA ILE A 491 45.55 24.53 49.50
C ILE A 491 46.77 23.73 49.02
N ARG A 492 47.63 24.32 48.19
CA ARG A 492 48.88 23.66 47.76
C ARG A 492 49.84 23.40 48.92
N SER A 493 49.98 24.33 49.85
CA SER A 493 50.87 24.15 51.01
C SER A 493 50.34 23.11 51.99
N LEU A 494 49.01 23.04 52.20
CA LEU A 494 48.38 21.97 52.97
C LEU A 494 48.58 20.60 52.32
N LEU A 495 48.39 20.52 51.00
CA LEU A 495 48.52 19.28 50.24
C LEU A 495 49.98 18.77 50.25
N GLU A 496 50.98 19.64 50.08
CA GLU A 496 52.39 19.24 50.23
C GLU A 496 52.73 18.78 51.66
N ARG A 497 52.16 19.41 52.69
CA ARG A 497 52.38 19.00 54.08
C ARG A 497 51.76 17.63 54.39
N MET A 498 50.55 17.38 53.90
CA MET A 498 49.89 16.07 54.01
C MET A 498 50.60 15.01 53.17
N MET A 499 51.14 15.36 52.00
CA MET A 499 51.94 14.43 51.20
C MET A 499 53.28 14.11 51.86
N GLY A 500 53.81 15.00 52.71
CA GLY A 500 55.03 14.79 53.49
C GLY A 500 54.94 13.65 54.52
N THR A 501 53.75 13.27 54.99
CA THR A 501 53.57 12.18 55.96
C THR A 501 53.54 10.78 55.32
N LEU A 502 53.39 10.73 54.00
CA LEU A 502 53.39 9.49 53.23
C LEU A 502 54.82 8.99 52.96
N ASP A 503 54.96 7.67 52.77
CA ASP A 503 56.21 7.06 52.30
C ASP A 503 56.58 7.61 50.91
N ASP A 504 57.88 7.74 50.62
CA ASP A 504 58.36 8.36 49.37
C ASP A 504 57.78 7.69 48.11
N ARG A 505 57.64 6.37 48.13
CA ARG A 505 57.01 5.60 47.03
C ARG A 505 55.52 5.86 46.90
N GLU A 506 54.79 6.02 48.01
CA GLU A 506 53.36 6.35 48.00
C GLU A 506 53.13 7.77 47.47
N ARG A 507 53.98 8.71 47.91
CA ARG A 507 53.98 10.11 47.45
C ARG A 507 54.21 10.21 45.95
N GLU A 508 55.21 9.52 45.43
CA GLU A 508 55.58 9.57 44.00
C GLU A 508 54.52 8.91 43.10
N ILE A 509 53.89 7.82 43.57
CA ILE A 509 52.74 7.21 42.89
C ILE A 509 51.57 8.19 42.79
N LEU A 510 51.23 8.90 43.88
CA LEU A 510 50.15 9.90 43.86
C LEU A 510 50.51 11.10 42.99
N ARG A 511 51.76 11.59 43.03
CA ARG A 511 52.21 12.70 42.17
C ARG A 511 52.05 12.38 40.69
N HIS A 512 52.47 11.19 40.25
CA HIS A 512 52.30 10.77 38.86
C HIS A 512 50.87 10.40 38.49
N ARG A 513 50.10 9.84 39.43
CA ARG A 513 48.69 9.50 39.22
C ARG A 513 47.82 10.73 38.97
N PHE A 514 48.02 11.77 39.77
CA PHE A 514 47.21 12.98 39.75
C PHE A 514 47.87 14.16 39.03
N GLY A 515 49.08 13.98 38.48
CA GLY A 515 49.77 15.03 37.72
C GLY A 515 50.20 16.23 38.56
N LEU A 516 50.50 16.01 39.85
CA LEU A 516 50.78 17.09 40.82
C LEU A 516 52.17 17.73 40.61
N GLU A 517 52.95 17.25 39.65
CA GLU A 517 54.28 17.74 39.34
C GLU A 517 54.23 18.67 38.12
N GLY A 518 54.42 19.98 38.35
CA GLY A 518 54.77 20.96 37.31
C GLY A 518 53.87 21.04 36.07
N GLY A 519 52.56 20.78 36.21
CA GLY A 519 51.61 20.78 35.08
C GLY A 519 51.62 19.50 34.24
N GLY A 520 52.19 18.41 34.76
CA GLY A 520 52.21 17.10 34.14
C GLY A 520 50.83 16.46 34.02
N GLN A 521 50.61 15.70 32.95
CA GLN A 521 49.36 14.95 32.75
C GLN A 521 49.28 13.73 33.70
N PRO A 522 48.07 13.40 34.21
CA PRO A 522 47.88 12.24 35.07
C PRO A 522 48.20 10.93 34.33
N GLN A 523 48.92 10.03 34.98
CA GLN A 523 49.33 8.74 34.43
C GLN A 523 48.39 7.60 34.83
N THR A 524 48.29 6.59 33.96
CA THR A 524 47.53 5.37 34.24
C THR A 524 48.28 4.45 35.21
N LEU A 525 47.55 3.63 35.99
CA LEU A 525 48.15 2.65 36.92
C LEU A 525 49.12 1.69 36.24
N GLU A 526 48.92 1.40 34.95
CA GLU A 526 49.81 0.56 34.17
C GLU A 526 51.11 1.28 33.78
N GLN A 527 51.02 2.56 33.38
CA GLN A 527 52.21 3.39 33.10
C GLN A 527 53.05 3.60 34.37
N ILE A 528 52.39 3.86 35.50
CA ILE A 528 53.04 3.97 36.81
C ILE A 528 53.67 2.62 37.19
N GLY A 529 52.97 1.50 36.99
CA GLY A 529 53.50 0.16 37.25
C GLY A 529 54.76 -0.16 36.44
N ARG A 530 54.79 0.20 35.16
CA ARG A 530 55.98 0.06 34.30
C ARG A 530 57.16 0.91 34.80
N ARG A 531 56.89 2.12 35.30
CA ARG A 531 57.93 3.04 35.81
C ARG A 531 58.54 2.58 37.13
N PHE A 532 57.71 2.07 38.04
CA PHE A 532 58.15 1.61 39.37
C PHE A 532 58.54 0.11 39.39
N GLY A 533 58.48 -0.59 38.25
CA GLY A 533 58.83 -2.01 38.14
C GLY A 533 57.87 -2.93 38.91
N VAL A 534 56.61 -2.54 39.08
CA VAL A 534 55.60 -3.27 39.85
C VAL A 534 54.34 -3.53 39.04
N SER A 535 53.57 -4.55 39.42
CA SER A 535 52.32 -4.85 38.74
C SER A 535 51.28 -3.73 38.92
N LYS A 536 50.39 -3.57 37.95
CA LYS A 536 49.25 -2.63 38.00
C LYS A 536 48.44 -2.76 39.30
N GLU A 537 48.20 -4.00 39.75
CA GLU A 537 47.46 -4.25 40.98
C GLU A 537 48.24 -3.82 42.23
N ARG A 538 49.58 -3.93 42.19
CA ARG A 538 50.42 -3.44 43.27
C ARG A 538 50.38 -1.91 43.38
N VAL A 539 50.34 -1.18 42.26
CA VAL A 539 50.16 0.27 42.24
C VAL A 539 48.80 0.65 42.83
N ARG A 540 47.73 -0.06 42.44
CA ARG A 540 46.38 0.16 42.97
C ARG A 540 46.30 -0.03 44.50
N GLN A 541 46.97 -1.05 45.02
CA GLN A 541 47.04 -1.31 46.47
C GLN A 541 47.78 -0.18 47.21
N LEU A 542 48.89 0.32 46.66
CA LEU A 542 49.65 1.42 47.23
C LEU A 542 48.88 2.75 47.17
N GLU A 543 48.17 3.03 46.07
CA GLU A 543 47.29 4.19 45.93
C GLU A 543 46.17 4.15 46.99
N ALA A 544 45.47 3.02 47.14
CA ALA A 544 44.40 2.89 48.12
C ALA A 544 44.91 3.09 49.56
N ARG A 545 46.08 2.54 49.89
CA ARG A 545 46.72 2.70 51.20
C ARG A 545 47.11 4.15 51.46
N ALA A 546 47.70 4.82 50.47
CA ALA A 546 48.10 6.22 50.57
C ALA A 546 46.89 7.15 50.75
N MET A 547 45.81 6.94 49.98
CA MET A 547 44.56 7.69 50.11
C MET A 547 43.90 7.51 51.48
N GLN A 548 43.96 6.30 52.04
CA GLN A 548 43.43 6.01 53.38
C GLN A 548 44.24 6.71 54.47
N ARG A 549 45.57 6.77 54.33
CA ARG A 549 46.46 7.52 55.23
C ARG A 549 46.16 9.03 55.17
N LEU A 550 46.12 9.61 53.97
CA LEU A 550 45.78 11.03 53.78
C LEU A 550 44.41 11.40 54.37
N ARG A 551 43.42 10.51 54.26
CA ARG A 551 42.08 10.73 54.82
C ARG A 551 42.08 10.67 56.35
N THR A 552 42.94 9.84 56.94
CA THR A 552 43.10 9.74 58.39
C THR A 552 43.80 11.00 58.92
N ASP A 553 44.89 11.42 58.27
CA ASP A 553 45.65 12.63 58.62
C ASP A 553 44.78 13.89 58.51
N TYR A 554 43.97 14.00 57.45
CA TYR A 554 42.99 15.09 57.32
C TYR A 554 41.98 15.10 58.47
N SER A 555 41.49 13.93 58.88
CA SER A 555 40.52 13.83 59.97
C SER A 555 41.11 14.20 61.33
N ASP A 556 42.39 13.87 61.56
CA ASP A 556 43.11 14.24 62.78
C ASP A 556 43.48 15.73 62.80
N GLU A 557 43.77 16.31 61.64
CA GLU A 557 44.03 17.74 61.50
C GLU A 557 42.76 18.60 61.62
N ALA A 558 41.65 18.16 61.02
CA ALA A 558 40.33 18.76 61.20
C ALA A 558 39.89 18.71 62.68
N ARG A 559 40.22 17.62 63.39
CA ARG A 559 40.00 17.51 64.85
C ARG A 559 40.88 18.46 65.67
N ARG A 560 42.13 18.70 65.25
CA ARG A 560 43.02 19.67 65.93
C ARG A 560 42.56 21.11 65.73
N LEU A 561 42.09 21.47 64.54
CA LEU A 561 41.55 22.80 64.24
C LEU A 561 40.19 23.07 64.89
N MET A 562 39.42 22.04 65.26
CA MET A 562 38.18 22.18 66.04
C MET A 562 38.39 22.26 67.56
N ASN A 563 39.58 21.88 68.05
CA ASN A 563 39.93 21.85 69.48
C ASN A 563 40.94 22.95 69.89
N ALA A 564 41.39 23.77 68.94
CA ALA A 564 42.19 24.98 69.16
C ALA A 564 41.28 26.20 68.99
#